data_AF-E8WWV7-F1
#
_entry.id   AF-E8WWV7-F1
#
_cell.length_a   1.000
_cell.length_b   1.000
_cell.length_c   1.000
_cell.angle_alpha   90.00
_cell.angle_beta   90.00
_cell.angle_gamma   90.00
#
_symmetry.space_group_name_H-M   'P 1'
#
loop_
_entity.id
_entity.type
_entity.pdbx_description
1 polymer ?
#
loop_
_entity_poly.entity_id
_entity_poly.type
_entity_poly.pdbx_seq_one_letter_code
_entity_poly.pdbx_strand_id
1 'polypeptide(L)'
;MSIDEVVPVLDVHPPHEAVHGWRDFLLHLLTITIGLLIALSLEGMVEWEHHRHLVHEAEASLHAEIKSNSDGLQKMLTEVEKQQSLLKQDVVTLKGFMAKPKPKHGTMEIGFHISNFDSVSWKTAQSTGALAYMPYGKAQEFAEIYSTQDELQAAEQVAARDAIISLAPFMNSEEKDPDPDAAEANAIKDKIEVLQGQLLLVDSLVKGLDQEYKKFLAAHSE
;
A
#
# COMPACT_ATOMS: atom_id res chain seq x y z
N MET A 1 -90.48 45.86 19.82
CA MET A 1 -89.76 45.89 18.53
C MET A 1 -88.28 45.72 18.91
N SER A 2 -87.88 44.49 19.23
CA SER A 2 -87.35 43.51 18.28
C SER A 2 -86.18 44.13 17.54
N ILE A 3 -84.94 43.73 17.86
CA ILE A 3 -84.11 42.92 16.96
C ILE A 3 -83.20 42.06 17.85
N ASP A 4 -83.31 40.75 17.63
CA ASP A 4 -82.59 39.67 18.28
C ASP A 4 -81.07 39.78 18.14
N GLU A 5 -80.41 39.42 19.23
CA GLU A 5 -78.99 39.10 19.31
C GLU A 5 -78.73 37.80 18.52
N VAL A 6 -78.15 37.91 17.33
CA VAL A 6 -77.68 36.74 16.57
C VAL A 6 -76.18 36.62 16.77
N VAL A 7 -75.81 35.67 17.63
CA VAL A 7 -74.46 35.19 17.89
C VAL A 7 -73.84 34.67 16.58
N PRO A 8 -72.55 34.92 16.28
CA PRO A 8 -71.92 34.35 15.10
C PRO A 8 -71.86 32.83 15.28
N VAL A 9 -72.69 32.12 14.51
CA VAL A 9 -72.55 30.67 14.32
C VAL A 9 -71.23 30.47 13.60
N LEU A 10 -70.23 30.02 14.35
CA LEU A 10 -68.99 29.48 13.81
C LEU A 10 -69.41 28.25 12.98
N ASP A 11 -69.54 28.43 11.67
CA ASP A 11 -69.86 27.35 10.74
C ASP A 11 -68.63 26.44 10.64
N VAL A 12 -68.53 25.51 11.59
CA VAL A 12 -67.55 24.44 11.57
C VAL A 12 -67.99 23.47 10.48
N HIS A 13 -67.48 23.68 9.28
CA HIS A 13 -67.54 22.63 8.27
C HIS A 13 -66.81 21.40 8.84
N PRO A 14 -67.49 20.24 8.98
CA PRO A 14 -66.80 18.98 9.18
C PRO A 14 -65.81 18.84 8.02
N PRO A 15 -64.56 18.40 8.23
CA PRO A 15 -63.68 18.09 7.12
C PRO A 15 -64.39 17.08 6.22
N HIS A 16 -64.82 17.54 5.04
CA HIS A 16 -65.39 16.69 4.01
C HIS A 16 -64.27 15.86 3.42
N GLU A 17 -63.92 14.78 4.12
CA GLU A 17 -63.53 13.50 3.55
C GLU A 17 -63.40 12.50 4.69
N ALA A 18 -64.52 11.85 5.01
CA ALA A 18 -64.47 10.58 5.70
C ALA A 18 -63.75 9.59 4.78
N VAL A 19 -62.67 8.98 5.26
CA VAL A 19 -61.88 8.01 4.49
C VAL A 19 -62.80 6.89 4.01
N HIS A 20 -63.17 6.92 2.74
CA HIS A 20 -64.22 6.06 2.18
C HIS A 20 -63.62 4.82 1.53
N GLY A 21 -63.53 3.75 2.31
CA GLY A 21 -63.48 2.38 1.81
C GLY A 21 -62.08 1.79 1.66
N TRP A 22 -62.00 0.46 1.80
CA TRP A 22 -60.78 -0.33 1.66
C TRP A 22 -60.04 -0.10 0.32
N ARG A 23 -60.76 0.31 -0.74
CA ARG A 23 -60.17 0.64 -2.04
C ARG A 23 -59.30 1.89 -1.97
N ASP A 24 -59.78 2.96 -1.33
CA ASP A 24 -59.02 4.21 -1.20
C ASP A 24 -57.81 4.02 -0.30
N PHE A 25 -57.95 3.25 0.78
CA PHE A 25 -56.83 2.86 1.63
C PHE A 25 -55.75 2.09 0.85
N LEU A 26 -56.15 1.10 0.04
CA LEU A 26 -55.23 0.34 -0.81
C LEU A 26 -54.56 1.22 -1.87
N LEU A 27 -55.28 2.17 -2.46
CA LEU A 27 -54.72 3.12 -3.42
C LEU A 27 -53.67 4.03 -2.76
N HIS A 28 -53.96 4.59 -1.59
CA HIS A 28 -52.98 5.40 -0.85
C HIS A 28 -51.73 4.61 -0.48
N LEU A 29 -51.91 3.38 0.04
CA LEU A 29 -50.81 2.49 0.37
C LEU A 29 -49.98 2.16 -0.88
N LEU A 30 -50.64 1.87 -2.01
CA LEU A 30 -49.98 1.62 -3.29
C LEU A 30 -49.18 2.84 -3.74
N THR A 31 -49.76 4.04 -3.70
CA THR A 31 -49.09 5.28 -4.10
C THR A 31 -47.86 5.56 -3.25
N ILE A 32 -47.94 5.40 -1.92
CA ILE A 32 -46.79 5.55 -1.01
C ILE A 32 -45.72 4.49 -1.32
N THR A 33 -46.15 3.23 -1.51
CA THR A 33 -45.23 2.12 -1.83
C THR A 33 -44.50 2.37 -3.14
N ILE A 34 -45.20 2.84 -4.19
CA ILE A 34 -44.60 3.19 -5.48
C ILE A 34 -43.60 4.34 -5.31
N GLY A 35 -43.97 5.38 -4.55
CA GLY A 35 -43.05 6.50 -4.28
C GLY A 35 -41.75 6.05 -3.61
N LEU A 36 -41.85 5.18 -2.61
CA LEU A 36 -40.69 4.60 -1.91
C LEU A 36 -39.86 3.70 -2.83
N LEU A 37 -40.50 2.85 -3.64
CA LEU A 37 -39.79 1.99 -4.60
C LEU A 37 -39.03 2.80 -5.65
N ILE A 38 -39.61 3.89 -6.14
CA ILE A 38 -38.93 4.78 -7.10
C ILE A 38 -37.73 5.45 -6.44
N ALA A 39 -37.88 5.96 -5.22
CA ALA A 39 -36.78 6.59 -4.48
C ALA A 39 -35.60 5.63 -4.29
N LEU A 40 -35.87 4.41 -3.80
CA LEU A 40 -34.85 3.38 -3.60
C LEU A 40 -34.21 2.93 -4.92
N SER A 41 -34.99 2.86 -6.00
CA SER A 41 -34.46 2.47 -7.31
C SER A 41 -33.50 3.51 -7.87
N LEU A 42 -33.84 4.80 -7.74
CA LEU A 42 -32.99 5.90 -8.22
C LEU A 42 -31.70 6.00 -7.40
N GLU A 43 -31.80 5.87 -6.08
CA GLU A 43 -30.65 5.83 -5.19
C GLU A 43 -29.71 4.67 -5.56
N GLY A 44 -30.25 3.46 -5.71
CA GLY A 44 -29.46 2.29 -6.12
C GLY A 44 -28.80 2.43 -7.50
N MET A 45 -29.44 3.10 -8.46
CA MET A 45 -28.84 3.37 -9.77
C MET A 45 -27.67 4.36 -9.68
N VAL A 46 -27.82 5.44 -8.91
CA VAL A 46 -26.75 6.45 -8.74
C VAL A 46 -25.56 5.86 -8.00
N GLU A 47 -25.80 5.10 -6.93
CA GLU A 47 -24.75 4.41 -6.19
C GLU A 47 -24.00 3.40 -7.08
N TRP A 48 -24.73 2.66 -7.90
CA TRP A 48 -24.11 1.71 -8.84
C TRP A 48 -23.16 2.40 -9.83
N GLU A 49 -23.57 3.54 -10.40
CA GLU A 49 -22.70 4.30 -11.30
C GLU A 49 -21.49 4.88 -10.55
N HIS A 50 -21.70 5.40 -9.34
CA HIS A 50 -20.62 5.92 -8.51
C HIS A 50 -19.58 4.85 -8.17
N HIS A 51 -20.02 3.65 -7.77
CA HIS A 51 -19.13 2.53 -7.48
C HIS A 51 -18.34 2.10 -8.73
N ARG A 52 -18.97 2.08 -9.91
CA ARG A 52 -18.28 1.76 -11.17
C ARG A 52 -17.21 2.79 -11.50
N HIS A 53 -17.51 4.08 -11.36
CA HIS A 53 -16.54 5.14 -11.56
C HIS A 53 -15.38 5.02 -10.57
N LEU A 54 -15.68 4.81 -9.28
CA LEU A 54 -14.68 4.65 -8.23
C LEU A 54 -13.74 3.47 -8.50
N VAL A 55 -14.28 2.31 -8.90
CA VAL A 55 -13.48 1.13 -9.24
C VAL A 55 -12.61 1.40 -10.47
N HIS A 56 -13.14 2.06 -11.50
CA HIS A 56 -12.39 2.37 -12.70
C HIS A 56 -11.23 3.33 -12.44
N GLU A 57 -11.46 4.38 -11.67
CA GLU A 57 -10.43 5.35 -11.27
C GLU A 57 -9.35 4.71 -10.40
N ALA A 58 -9.76 3.86 -9.44
CA ALA A 58 -8.83 3.11 -8.61
C ALA A 58 -7.97 2.15 -9.45
N GLU A 59 -8.58 1.40 -10.35
CA GLU A 59 -7.86 0.46 -11.24
C GLU A 59 -6.84 1.19 -12.12
N ALA A 60 -7.23 2.30 -12.76
CA ALA A 60 -6.33 3.09 -13.59
C ALA A 60 -5.15 3.64 -12.78
N SER A 61 -5.41 4.14 -11.57
CA SER A 61 -4.38 4.69 -10.68
C SER A 61 -3.41 3.60 -10.18
N LEU A 62 -3.94 2.45 -9.77
CA LEU A 62 -3.13 1.29 -9.35
C LEU A 62 -2.24 0.78 -10.48
N HIS A 63 -2.77 0.67 -11.69
CA HIS A 63 -2.00 0.23 -12.85
C HIS A 63 -0.88 1.24 -13.19
N ALA A 64 -1.18 2.55 -13.18
CA ALA A 64 -0.17 3.58 -13.40
C ALA A 64 0.94 3.56 -12.33
N GLU A 65 0.57 3.37 -11.07
CA GLU A 65 1.51 3.24 -9.94
C GLU A 65 2.42 2.02 -10.08
N ILE A 66 1.86 0.84 -10.41
CA ILE A 66 2.63 -0.38 -10.67
C ILE A 66 3.62 -0.19 -11.83
N LYS A 67 3.19 0.46 -12.92
CA LYS A 67 4.06 0.77 -14.05
C LYS A 67 5.23 1.66 -13.64
N SER A 68 4.94 2.74 -12.91
CA SER A 68 5.96 3.66 -12.38
C SER A 68 6.96 2.94 -11.47
N ASN A 69 6.46 2.13 -10.55
CA ASN A 69 7.29 1.33 -9.63
C ASN A 69 8.17 0.32 -10.39
N SER A 70 7.63 -0.34 -11.42
CA SER A 70 8.36 -1.28 -12.27
C SER A 70 9.53 -0.60 -12.99
N ASP A 71 9.35 0.63 -13.47
CA ASP A 71 10.42 1.39 -14.12
C ASP A 71 11.56 1.75 -13.13
N GLY A 72 11.21 1.99 -11.86
CA GLY A 72 12.18 2.21 -10.78
C GLY A 72 12.96 0.96 -10.38
N LEU A 73 12.32 -0.22 -10.43
CA LEU A 73 12.84 -1.47 -9.90
C LEU A 73 14.13 -1.95 -10.59
N GLN A 74 14.32 -1.66 -11.88
CA GLN A 74 15.55 -2.07 -12.60
C GLN A 74 16.81 -1.41 -12.04
N LYS A 75 16.69 -0.16 -11.60
CA LYS A 75 17.81 0.56 -10.96
C LYS A 75 18.14 -0.07 -9.61
N MET A 76 17.11 -0.44 -8.85
CA MET A 76 17.25 -1.11 -7.57
C MET A 76 17.97 -2.46 -7.72
N LEU A 77 17.56 -3.29 -8.68
CA LEU A 77 18.20 -4.58 -8.95
C LEU A 77 19.71 -4.42 -9.20
N THR A 78 20.09 -3.47 -10.05
CA THR A 78 21.50 -3.21 -10.37
C THR A 78 22.30 -2.77 -9.14
N GLU A 79 21.70 -1.94 -8.28
CA GLU A 79 22.36 -1.45 -7.06
C GLU A 79 22.52 -2.56 -6.01
N VAL A 80 21.50 -3.41 -5.81
CA VAL A 80 21.58 -4.54 -4.88
C VAL A 80 22.66 -5.53 -5.30
N GLU A 81 22.73 -5.89 -6.59
CA GLU A 81 23.76 -6.79 -7.12
C GLU A 81 25.18 -6.20 -6.93
N LYS A 82 25.33 -4.89 -7.15
CA LYS A 82 26.59 -4.18 -6.90
C LYS A 82 26.98 -4.23 -5.42
N GLN A 83 26.06 -3.95 -4.50
CA GLN A 83 26.30 -3.98 -3.06
C GLN A 83 26.69 -5.38 -2.57
N GLN A 84 26.02 -6.43 -3.08
CA GLN A 84 26.39 -7.81 -2.78
C GLN A 84 27.82 -8.14 -3.23
N SER A 85 28.24 -7.67 -4.40
CA SER A 85 29.60 -7.88 -4.92
C SER A 85 30.66 -7.18 -4.05
N LEU A 86 30.40 -5.94 -3.64
CA LEU A 86 31.28 -5.17 -2.75
C LEU A 86 31.45 -5.86 -1.40
N LEU A 87 30.37 -6.25 -0.73
CA LEU A 87 30.46 -6.95 0.55
C LEU A 87 31.18 -8.29 0.44
N LYS A 88 31.00 -9.01 -0.68
CA LYS A 88 31.75 -10.25 -0.92
C LYS A 88 33.25 -9.97 -1.04
N GLN A 89 33.65 -8.86 -1.66
CA GLN A 89 35.04 -8.43 -1.74
C GLN A 89 35.59 -8.02 -0.37
N ASP A 90 34.80 -7.35 0.46
CA ASP A 90 35.17 -6.95 1.82
C ASP A 90 35.45 -8.16 2.72
N VAL A 91 34.60 -9.20 2.68
CA VAL A 91 34.83 -10.46 3.41
C VAL A 91 36.15 -11.11 2.99
N VAL A 92 36.46 -11.14 1.69
CA VAL A 92 37.71 -11.71 1.18
C VAL A 92 38.92 -10.89 1.66
N THR A 93 38.78 -9.57 1.64
CA THR A 93 39.84 -8.64 2.08
C THR A 93 40.11 -8.79 3.57
N LEU A 94 39.07 -8.85 4.41
CA LEU A 94 39.20 -9.11 5.85
C LEU A 94 39.86 -10.45 6.16
N LYS A 95 39.48 -11.53 5.47
CA LYS A 95 40.15 -12.83 5.59
C LYS A 95 41.64 -12.74 5.24
N GLY A 96 41.98 -11.92 4.25
CA GLY A 96 43.36 -11.64 3.85
C GLY A 96 44.17 -10.91 4.94
N PHE A 97 43.57 -9.92 5.59
CA PHE A 97 44.18 -9.19 6.71
C PHE A 97 44.39 -10.07 7.94
N MET A 98 43.41 -10.90 8.29
CA MET A 98 43.53 -11.86 9.38
C MET A 98 44.66 -12.89 9.15
N ALA A 99 44.95 -13.22 7.89
CA ALA A 99 45.98 -14.20 7.53
C ALA A 99 47.40 -13.60 7.40
N LYS A 100 47.57 -12.28 7.30
CA LYS A 100 48.89 -11.63 7.10
C LYS A 100 49.03 -10.34 7.93
N PRO A 101 50.11 -10.19 8.72
CA PRO A 101 50.26 -9.13 9.73
C PRO A 101 50.55 -7.71 9.18
N LYS A 102 50.40 -7.45 7.88
CA LYS A 102 50.62 -6.11 7.31
C LYS A 102 49.46 -5.75 6.37
N PRO A 103 48.60 -4.81 6.77
CA PRO A 103 47.49 -4.39 5.93
C PRO A 103 48.01 -3.62 4.72
N LYS A 104 47.49 -3.93 3.53
CA LYS A 104 47.41 -2.96 2.45
C LYS A 104 46.22 -2.06 2.77
N HIS A 105 46.39 -0.74 2.71
CA HIS A 105 45.27 0.21 2.84
C HIS A 105 44.14 -0.20 1.87
N GLY A 106 42.95 -0.37 2.42
CA GLY A 106 41.73 -0.65 1.68
C GLY A 106 40.59 0.13 2.33
N THR A 107 39.84 0.87 1.53
CA THR A 107 38.61 1.55 1.96
C THR A 107 37.45 0.58 1.80
N MET A 108 36.75 0.27 2.89
CA MET A 108 35.48 -0.45 2.85
C MET A 108 34.35 0.59 2.77
N GLU A 109 33.55 0.54 1.71
CA GLU A 109 32.32 1.33 1.58
C GLU A 109 31.13 0.40 1.79
N ILE A 110 30.52 0.46 2.97
CA ILE A 110 29.30 -0.29 3.27
C ILE A 110 28.15 0.70 3.33
N GLY A 111 27.33 0.72 2.28
CA GLY A 111 26.15 1.55 2.15
C GLY A 111 24.92 0.69 1.87
N PHE A 112 23.80 1.07 2.46
CA PHE A 112 22.48 0.48 2.18
C PHE A 112 21.57 1.58 1.67
N HIS A 113 20.91 1.31 0.54
CA HIS A 113 19.93 2.23 -0.02
C HIS A 113 18.54 1.65 0.27
N ILE A 114 17.64 2.48 0.83
CA ILE A 114 16.24 2.12 1.00
C ILE A 114 15.49 2.62 -0.22
N SER A 115 14.79 1.73 -0.89
CA SER A 115 13.98 2.03 -2.05
C SER A 115 12.54 2.28 -1.58
N ASN A 116 11.95 3.38 -2.04
CA ASN A 116 10.55 3.66 -1.76
C ASN A 116 9.73 3.32 -3.00
N PHE A 117 8.75 2.44 -2.82
CA PHE A 117 7.69 2.19 -3.80
C PHE A 117 6.52 3.12 -3.51
N ASP A 118 5.94 3.69 -4.57
CA ASP A 118 4.69 4.41 -4.44
C ASP A 118 3.57 3.43 -4.09
N SER A 119 2.80 3.76 -3.05
CA SER A 119 1.66 2.97 -2.54
C SER A 119 0.43 3.84 -2.26
N VAL A 120 0.40 5.05 -2.83
CA VAL A 120 -0.63 6.04 -2.55
C VAL A 120 -1.95 5.60 -3.14
N SER A 121 -1.92 5.07 -4.37
CA SER A 121 -3.09 4.55 -5.07
C SER A 121 -3.66 3.36 -4.32
N TRP A 122 -2.81 2.46 -3.82
CA TRP A 122 -3.21 1.33 -2.98
C TRP A 122 -3.89 1.74 -1.68
N LYS A 123 -3.29 2.69 -0.94
CA LYS A 123 -3.86 3.21 0.31
C LYS A 123 -5.16 3.98 0.06
N THR A 124 -5.26 4.66 -1.07
CA THR A 124 -6.48 5.39 -1.47
C THR A 124 -7.60 4.42 -1.83
N ALA A 125 -7.32 3.37 -2.60
CA ALA A 125 -8.30 2.34 -2.95
C ALA A 125 -8.85 1.60 -1.72
N GLN A 126 -7.99 1.35 -0.71
CA GLN A 126 -8.41 0.79 0.58
C GLN A 126 -9.29 1.76 1.38
N SER A 127 -8.87 3.02 1.50
CA SER A 127 -9.57 4.01 2.34
C SER A 127 -10.91 4.47 1.75
N THR A 128 -11.02 4.52 0.42
CA THR A 128 -12.26 4.87 -0.28
C THR A 128 -13.24 3.70 -0.41
N GLY A 129 -12.82 2.48 -0.06
CA GLY A 129 -13.64 1.27 -0.21
C GLY A 129 -13.74 0.75 -1.66
N ALA A 130 -12.97 1.31 -2.61
CA ALA A 130 -12.99 0.91 -4.01
C ALA A 130 -12.76 -0.60 -4.19
N LEU A 131 -11.88 -1.19 -3.38
CA LEU A 131 -11.57 -2.63 -3.43
C LEU A 131 -12.79 -3.52 -3.12
N ALA A 132 -13.75 -3.05 -2.32
CA ALA A 132 -14.94 -3.83 -1.96
C ALA A 132 -15.91 -4.01 -3.13
N TYR A 133 -15.87 -3.08 -4.11
CA TYR A 133 -16.71 -3.11 -5.31
C TYR A 133 -16.00 -3.73 -6.52
N MET A 134 -14.70 -4.03 -6.40
CA MET A 134 -13.91 -4.65 -7.44
C MET A 134 -14.16 -6.18 -7.47
N PRO A 135 -14.09 -6.84 -8.65
CA PRO A 135 -14.08 -8.29 -8.70
C PRO A 135 -12.96 -8.87 -7.85
N TYR A 136 -13.27 -9.88 -7.04
CA TYR A 136 -12.34 -10.44 -6.04
C TYR A 136 -10.97 -10.81 -6.63
N GLY A 137 -10.92 -11.48 -7.79
CA GLY A 137 -9.66 -11.88 -8.41
C GLY A 137 -8.77 -10.69 -8.79
N LYS A 138 -9.36 -9.56 -9.17
CA LYS A 138 -8.61 -8.34 -9.51
C LYS A 138 -8.09 -7.64 -8.24
N ALA A 139 -8.94 -7.54 -7.21
CA ALA A 139 -8.52 -7.01 -5.92
C ALA A 139 -7.40 -7.85 -5.29
N GLN A 140 -7.47 -9.18 -5.43
CA GLN A 140 -6.44 -10.11 -4.99
C GLN A 140 -5.11 -9.90 -5.74
N GLU A 141 -5.15 -9.77 -7.08
CA GLU A 141 -3.94 -9.55 -7.88
C GLU A 141 -3.20 -8.27 -7.46
N PHE A 142 -3.91 -7.17 -7.23
CA PHE A 142 -3.30 -5.96 -6.66
C PHE A 142 -2.75 -6.21 -5.25
N ALA A 143 -3.53 -6.86 -4.38
CA ALA A 143 -3.10 -7.12 -3.01
C ALA A 143 -1.81 -7.95 -2.93
N GLU A 144 -1.66 -8.96 -3.79
CA GLU A 144 -0.44 -9.78 -3.87
C GLU A 144 0.78 -8.91 -4.21
N ILE A 145 0.69 -8.07 -5.24
CA ILE A 145 1.78 -7.18 -5.66
C ILE A 145 2.19 -6.22 -4.55
N TYR A 146 1.24 -5.55 -3.89
CA TYR A 146 1.55 -4.61 -2.81
C TYR A 146 2.03 -5.32 -1.54
N SER A 147 1.60 -6.56 -1.28
CA SER A 147 2.15 -7.37 -0.18
C SER A 147 3.63 -7.65 -0.40
N THR A 148 4.03 -8.02 -1.63
CA THR A 148 5.44 -8.23 -1.97
C THR A 148 6.26 -6.94 -1.84
N GLN A 149 5.69 -5.78 -2.20
CA GLN A 149 6.34 -4.47 -1.98
C GLN A 149 6.56 -4.20 -0.48
N ASP A 150 5.55 -4.43 0.35
CA ASP A 150 5.64 -4.22 1.80
C ASP A 150 6.69 -5.15 2.44
N GLU A 151 6.76 -6.41 2.00
CA GLU A 151 7.78 -7.37 2.45
C GLU A 151 9.20 -6.93 2.05
N LEU A 152 9.37 -6.47 0.80
CA LEU A 152 10.64 -5.93 0.32
C LEU A 152 11.06 -4.69 1.11
N GLN A 153 10.15 -3.74 1.33
CA GLN A 153 10.44 -2.53 2.09
C GLN A 153 10.81 -2.86 3.55
N ALA A 154 10.12 -3.83 4.17
CA ALA A 154 10.46 -4.30 5.51
C ALA A 154 11.85 -4.94 5.56
N ALA A 155 12.20 -5.76 4.56
CA ALA A 155 13.52 -6.38 4.46
C ALA A 155 14.64 -5.34 4.29
N GLU A 156 14.44 -4.33 3.43
CA GLU A 156 15.38 -3.22 3.27
C GLU A 156 15.56 -2.42 4.56
N GLN A 157 14.48 -2.12 5.28
CA GLN A 157 14.56 -1.38 6.55
C GLN A 157 15.34 -2.14 7.61
N VAL A 158 15.13 -3.45 7.72
CA VAL A 158 15.89 -4.31 8.64
C VAL A 158 17.36 -4.34 8.24
N ALA A 159 17.65 -4.54 6.95
CA ALA A 159 19.02 -4.58 6.44
C ALA A 159 19.75 -3.24 6.66
N ALA A 160 19.11 -2.11 6.34
CA ALA A 160 19.66 -0.78 6.55
C ALA A 160 19.91 -0.48 8.04
N ARG A 161 18.96 -0.83 8.91
CA ARG A 161 19.11 -0.69 10.37
C ARG A 161 20.30 -1.50 10.88
N ASP A 162 20.36 -2.77 10.53
CA ASP A 162 21.39 -3.68 11.03
C ASP A 162 22.76 -3.35 10.46
N ALA A 163 22.83 -2.79 9.24
CA ALA A 163 24.03 -2.20 8.68
C ALA A 163 24.53 -1.03 9.51
N ILE A 164 23.68 -0.05 9.81
CA ILE A 164 24.06 1.11 10.64
C ILE A 164 24.56 0.64 12.02
N ILE A 165 23.85 -0.30 12.67
CA ILE A 165 24.26 -0.84 13.98
C ILE A 165 25.60 -1.58 13.88
N SER A 166 25.79 -2.37 12.81
CA SER A 166 27.01 -3.14 12.60
C SER A 166 28.22 -2.26 12.34
N LEU A 167 28.02 -1.16 11.62
CA LEU A 167 29.05 -0.23 11.18
C LEU A 167 29.36 0.90 12.17
N ALA A 168 28.44 1.21 13.08
CA ALA A 168 28.59 2.30 14.04
C ALA A 168 29.95 2.30 14.79
N PRO A 169 30.54 1.15 15.20
CA PRO A 169 31.86 1.15 15.82
C PRO A 169 32.97 1.67 14.90
N PHE A 170 32.90 1.41 13.60
CA PHE A 170 33.89 1.86 12.61
C PHE A 170 33.69 3.30 12.17
N MET A 171 32.44 3.74 12.10
CA MET A 171 32.14 5.15 11.79
C MET A 171 32.69 6.11 12.85
N ASN A 172 32.92 5.60 14.06
CA ASN A 172 33.46 6.37 15.18
C ASN A 172 34.95 6.09 15.46
N SER A 173 35.61 5.20 14.69
CA SER A 173 37.03 4.90 14.89
C SER A 173 37.90 5.96 14.24
N GLU A 174 38.93 6.42 14.94
CA GLU A 174 39.96 7.33 14.43
C GLU A 174 41.19 6.55 13.93
N GLU A 175 41.99 7.14 13.03
CA GLU A 175 43.22 6.51 12.50
C GLU A 175 44.27 6.18 13.59
N LYS A 176 44.17 6.85 14.74
CA LYS A 176 45.03 6.61 15.92
C LYS A 176 44.55 5.45 16.80
N ASP A 177 43.35 4.92 16.57
CA ASP A 177 42.83 3.80 17.34
C ASP A 177 43.63 2.54 17.00
N PRO A 178 43.86 1.65 17.97
CA PRO A 178 44.58 0.41 17.73
C PRO A 178 43.85 -0.44 16.68
N ASP A 179 44.62 -1.10 15.81
CA ASP A 179 44.08 -2.08 14.87
C ASP A 179 43.28 -3.15 15.63
N PRO A 180 42.16 -3.65 15.05
CA PRO A 180 41.32 -4.61 15.73
C PRO A 180 42.08 -5.91 16.01
N ASP A 181 41.87 -6.48 17.19
CA ASP A 181 42.44 -7.77 17.54
C ASP A 181 41.73 -8.93 16.77
N ALA A 182 42.20 -10.16 16.97
CA ALA A 182 41.63 -11.32 16.27
C ALA A 182 40.16 -11.60 16.63
N ALA A 183 39.73 -11.29 17.85
CA ALA A 183 38.35 -11.46 18.28
C ALA A 183 37.46 -10.37 17.66
N GLU A 184 37.92 -9.13 17.64
CA GLU A 184 37.26 -8.01 16.99
C GLU A 184 37.14 -8.24 15.48
N ALA A 185 38.21 -8.67 14.81
CA ALA A 185 38.18 -9.00 13.38
C ALA A 185 37.17 -10.11 13.03
N ASN A 186 37.02 -11.12 13.89
CA ASN A 186 36.00 -12.16 13.72
C ASN A 186 34.58 -11.60 13.91
N ALA A 187 34.35 -10.77 14.93
CA ALA A 187 33.04 -10.15 15.15
C ALA A 187 32.62 -9.25 13.98
N ILE A 188 33.58 -8.57 13.35
CA ILE A 188 33.38 -7.77 12.15
C ILE A 188 32.97 -8.64 10.97
N LYS A 189 33.71 -9.72 10.74
CA LYS A 189 33.41 -10.70 9.69
C LYS A 189 31.99 -11.25 9.85
N ASP A 190 31.61 -11.64 11.05
CA ASP A 190 30.30 -12.23 11.32
C ASP A 190 29.16 -11.22 11.04
N LYS A 191 29.35 -9.95 11.39
CA LYS A 191 28.39 -8.88 11.02
C LYS A 191 28.26 -8.72 9.50
N ILE A 192 29.37 -8.71 8.77
CA ILE A 192 29.34 -8.58 7.30
C ILE A 192 28.69 -9.80 6.65
N GLU A 193 28.89 -11.02 7.19
CA GLU A 193 28.23 -12.23 6.72
C GLU A 193 26.70 -12.18 6.95
N VAL A 194 26.24 -11.60 8.07
CA VAL A 194 24.81 -11.34 8.32
C VAL A 194 24.25 -10.35 7.30
N LEU A 195 24.94 -9.23 7.07
CA LEU A 195 24.53 -8.23 6.07
C LEU A 195 24.45 -8.82 4.66
N GLN A 196 25.39 -9.71 4.30
CA GLN A 196 25.34 -10.45 3.04
C GLN A 196 24.10 -11.34 2.96
N GLY A 197 23.76 -12.05 4.03
CA GLY A 197 22.53 -12.85 4.11
C GLY A 197 21.27 -12.02 3.91
N GLN A 198 21.20 -10.84 4.52
CA GLN A 198 20.08 -9.91 4.37
C GLN A 198 19.95 -9.37 2.94
N LEU A 199 21.06 -9.03 2.28
CA LEU A 199 21.03 -8.60 0.88
C LEU A 199 20.64 -9.73 -0.07
N LEU A 200 20.94 -10.99 0.24
CA LEU A 200 20.46 -12.14 -0.55
C LEU A 200 18.93 -12.24 -0.48
N LEU A 201 18.33 -11.98 0.68
CA LEU A 201 16.88 -11.92 0.83
C LEU A 201 16.30 -10.75 0.02
N VAL A 202 16.87 -9.55 0.13
CA VAL A 202 16.43 -8.37 -0.64
C VAL A 202 16.51 -8.65 -2.14
N ASP A 203 17.61 -9.20 -2.65
CA ASP A 203 17.76 -9.56 -4.07
C ASP A 203 16.70 -10.56 -4.53
N SER A 204 16.39 -11.58 -3.71
CA SER A 204 15.33 -12.55 -4.00
C SER A 204 13.96 -11.87 -4.10
N LEU A 205 13.65 -10.95 -3.18
CA LEU A 205 12.38 -10.23 -3.17
C LEU A 205 12.26 -9.26 -4.35
N VAL A 206 13.33 -8.53 -4.69
CA VAL A 206 13.38 -7.67 -5.88
C VAL A 206 13.12 -8.46 -7.15
N LYS A 207 13.78 -9.62 -7.31
CA LYS A 207 13.58 -10.50 -8.47
C LYS A 207 12.17 -11.07 -8.54
N GLY A 208 11.59 -11.42 -7.38
CA GLY A 208 10.19 -11.85 -7.30
C GLY A 208 9.24 -10.74 -7.73
N LEU A 209 9.39 -9.55 -7.17
CA LEU A 209 8.57 -8.38 -7.50
C LEU A 209 8.70 -7.97 -8.97
N ASP A 210 9.90 -8.05 -9.55
CA ASP A 210 10.14 -7.79 -10.97
C ASP A 210 9.37 -8.75 -11.88
N GLN A 211 9.32 -10.03 -11.51
CA GLN A 211 8.53 -11.02 -12.23
C GLN A 211 7.03 -10.77 -12.10
N GLU A 212 6.56 -10.39 -10.90
CA GLU A 212 5.16 -10.06 -10.67
C GLU A 212 4.72 -8.83 -11.47
N TYR A 213 5.50 -7.74 -11.45
CA TYR A 213 5.22 -6.56 -12.27
C TYR A 213 5.21 -6.89 -13.75
N LYS A 214 6.21 -7.62 -14.26
CA LYS A 214 6.26 -8.00 -15.67
C LYS A 214 5.07 -8.85 -16.08
N LYS A 215 4.67 -9.81 -15.23
CA LYS A 215 3.49 -10.65 -15.46
C LYS A 215 2.22 -9.81 -15.49
N PHE A 216 2.05 -8.92 -14.52
CA PHE A 216 0.89 -8.04 -14.42
C PHE A 216 0.77 -7.12 -15.63
N LEU A 217 1.85 -6.41 -15.99
CA LEU A 217 1.89 -5.47 -17.11
C LEU A 217 1.71 -6.17 -18.46
N ALA A 218 2.19 -7.40 -18.61
CA ALA A 218 1.97 -8.20 -19.82
C ALA A 218 0.53 -8.70 -19.95
N ALA A 219 -0.14 -9.01 -18.82
CA ALA A 219 -1.54 -9.41 -18.82
C ALA A 219 -2.51 -8.23 -19.07
N HIS A 220 -2.07 -7.01 -18.76
CA HIS A 220 -2.87 -5.78 -18.82
C HIS A 220 -2.35 -4.75 -19.83
N SER A 221 -1.62 -5.19 -20.86
CA SER A 221 -1.19 -4.29 -21.94
C SER A 221 -2.41 -3.81 -22.75
N GLU A 222 -2.71 -2.51 -22.70
CA GLU A 222 -3.68 -1.87 -23.59
C GLU A 222 -3.33 -2.03 -25.08
#